data_AF-A0AB38GFW1-F1
#
_entry.id   AF-A0AB38GFW1-F1
#
_cell.length_a   1.000
_cell.length_b   1.000
_cell.length_c   1.000
_cell.angle_alpha   90.00
_cell.angle_beta   90.00
_cell.angle_gamma   90.00
#
_symmetry.space_group_name_H-M   'P 1'
#
loop_
_entity.id
_entity.type
_entity.pdbx_description
1 polymer ?
#
loop_
_entity_poly.entity_id
_entity_poly.type
_entity_poly.pdbx_seq_one_letter_code
_entity_poly.pdbx_strand_id
1 'polypeptide(L)'
;MKKLLTILGSVGLVATTSAAVIACGDRTPQKSSDIKSVEQPRKEEKKLVENNGKEEKNKPDFSSVEGKLLGNFEPDKNNMIPQANIKKAIAEKLDISEVDLQDLNVNYEDKKGEVTLLRFDNKKLEFTFTSYLDLGKIKIEKPRKYFIYFSWRNQKGIS
;
A
#
# COMPACT_ATOMS: atom_id res chain seq x y z
N MET A 1 -18.59 -8.79 -39.91
CA MET A 1 -18.51 -10.23 -40.30
C MET A 1 -18.18 -11.04 -39.06
N LYS A 2 -19.11 -11.90 -38.61
CA LYS A 2 -18.98 -12.75 -37.41
C LYS A 2 -18.45 -14.12 -37.81
N LYS A 3 -17.22 -14.46 -37.40
CA LYS A 3 -16.53 -15.78 -37.56
C LYS A 3 -15.40 -15.75 -36.51
N LEU A 4 -15.21 -16.65 -35.53
CA LEU A 4 -15.60 -18.04 -35.31
C LEU A 4 -15.76 -18.28 -33.79
N LEU A 5 -16.91 -18.81 -33.37
CA LEU A 5 -17.12 -19.43 -32.06
C LEU A 5 -16.67 -20.88 -32.14
N THR A 6 -15.40 -21.19 -31.89
CA THR A 6 -14.93 -22.58 -31.72
C THR A 6 -13.59 -22.64 -30.99
N ILE A 7 -13.60 -22.55 -29.65
CA ILE A 7 -12.75 -23.41 -28.80
C ILE A 7 -13.59 -23.77 -27.57
N LEU A 8 -14.59 -24.61 -27.84
CA LEU A 8 -15.25 -25.44 -26.84
C LEU A 8 -14.35 -26.65 -26.65
N GLY A 9 -13.57 -26.74 -25.58
CA GLY A 9 -12.73 -27.92 -25.38
C GLY A 9 -11.64 -27.80 -24.33
N SER A 10 -12.02 -27.76 -23.06
CA SER A 10 -11.30 -28.45 -21.96
C SER A 10 -11.87 -28.04 -20.60
N VAL A 11 -13.12 -28.42 -20.32
CA VAL A 11 -13.56 -28.57 -18.93
C VAL A 11 -13.05 -29.94 -18.51
N GLY A 12 -11.86 -29.97 -17.91
CA GLY A 12 -11.34 -31.16 -17.26
C GLY A 12 -12.19 -31.45 -16.03
N LEU A 13 -12.97 -32.54 -16.10
CA LEU A 13 -13.63 -33.17 -14.96
C LEU A 13 -12.58 -33.51 -13.89
N VAL A 14 -12.55 -32.77 -12.78
CA VAL A 14 -11.93 -33.30 -11.55
C VAL A 14 -13.03 -34.04 -10.80
N ALA A 15 -12.92 -35.36 -10.83
CA ALA A 15 -13.82 -36.27 -10.14
C ALA A 15 -13.67 -36.10 -8.62
N THR A 16 -14.75 -35.62 -8.00
CA THR A 16 -15.09 -35.89 -6.60
C THR A 16 -15.13 -37.40 -6.36
N THR A 17 -14.30 -37.90 -5.43
CA THR A 17 -14.65 -39.09 -4.65
C THR A 17 -14.25 -38.88 -3.19
N SER A 18 -15.24 -39.04 -2.34
CA SER A 18 -15.30 -38.71 -0.92
C SER A 18 -14.83 -39.86 -0.05
N ALA A 19 -14.30 -39.57 1.15
CA ALA A 19 -14.53 -40.43 2.32
C ALA A 19 -14.23 -39.66 3.62
N ALA A 20 -15.28 -39.40 4.39
CA ALA A 20 -15.20 -38.94 5.77
C ALA A 20 -14.80 -40.10 6.69
N VAL A 21 -13.72 -39.93 7.45
CA VAL A 21 -13.38 -40.71 8.65
C VAL A 21 -12.65 -39.67 9.52
N ILE A 22 -13.14 -39.24 10.67
CA ILE A 22 -13.23 -40.00 11.93
C ILE A 22 -14.40 -39.43 12.73
N ALA A 23 -15.47 -40.20 12.83
CA ALA A 23 -16.48 -40.07 13.86
C ALA A 23 -17.08 -41.44 14.14
N CYS A 24 -16.45 -42.21 15.02
CA CYS A 24 -17.09 -43.13 15.97
C CYS A 24 -16.02 -43.78 16.83
N GLY A 25 -15.91 -43.30 18.07
CA GLY A 25 -15.11 -43.89 19.12
C GLY A 25 -15.54 -43.32 20.46
N ASP A 26 -16.85 -43.26 20.68
CA ASP A 26 -17.45 -42.94 21.97
C ASP A 26 -16.95 -43.94 23.03
N ARG A 27 -16.36 -43.44 24.12
CA ARG A 27 -16.33 -44.02 25.49
C ARG A 27 -15.38 -43.19 26.38
N THR A 28 -15.94 -42.28 27.16
CA THR A 28 -15.41 -41.92 28.50
C THR A 28 -15.90 -42.96 29.53
N PRO A 29 -15.48 -43.03 30.82
CA PRO A 29 -14.59 -42.16 31.60
C PRO A 29 -13.53 -42.90 32.48
N GLN A 30 -12.78 -42.14 33.29
CA GLN A 30 -12.08 -42.51 34.56
C GLN A 30 -10.56 -42.83 34.59
N LYS A 31 -9.84 -41.85 35.19
CA LYS A 31 -9.05 -41.89 36.45
C LYS A 31 -7.55 -42.30 36.45
N SER A 32 -6.79 -41.34 36.99
CA SER A 32 -5.62 -41.40 37.91
C SER A 32 -4.16 -41.58 37.41
N SER A 33 -3.33 -40.79 38.12
CA SER A 33 -1.88 -40.86 38.43
C SER A 33 -0.83 -40.41 37.41
N ASP A 34 -0.41 -39.15 37.59
CA ASP A 34 0.94 -38.72 38.03
C ASP A 34 2.22 -38.93 37.19
N ILE A 35 2.89 -37.77 36.98
CA ILE A 35 4.34 -37.49 36.93
C ILE A 35 5.10 -37.78 35.60
N LYS A 36 5.32 -36.74 34.77
CA LYS A 36 6.60 -35.96 34.71
C LYS A 36 6.54 -34.80 33.69
N SER A 37 6.98 -33.64 34.16
CA SER A 37 7.11 -32.35 33.47
C SER A 37 8.33 -32.30 32.53
N VAL A 38 8.21 -31.49 31.45
CA VAL A 38 9.20 -30.58 30.78
C VAL A 38 8.58 -30.26 29.40
N GLU A 39 7.82 -29.16 29.23
CA GLU A 39 8.28 -27.82 28.78
C GLU A 39 8.81 -27.86 27.32
N GLN A 40 8.29 -27.20 26.28
CA GLN A 40 7.48 -25.99 26.09
C GLN A 40 6.94 -25.99 24.62
N PRO A 41 5.71 -25.50 24.33
CA PRO A 41 5.21 -25.29 22.97
C PRO A 41 5.37 -23.83 22.54
N ARG A 42 5.85 -23.56 21.31
CA ARG A 42 5.70 -22.23 20.69
C ARG A 42 4.72 -22.30 19.52
N LYS A 43 3.47 -21.99 19.84
CA LYS A 43 2.50 -21.38 18.93
C LYS A 43 2.98 -19.97 18.58
N GLU A 44 3.05 -19.63 17.30
CA GLU A 44 2.89 -18.25 16.85
C GLU A 44 1.63 -18.19 15.98
N GLU A 45 0.50 -18.05 16.67
CA GLU A 45 -0.73 -17.49 16.14
C GLU A 45 -0.44 -16.04 15.73
N LYS A 46 -0.40 -15.76 14.42
CA LYS A 46 -0.49 -14.38 13.94
C LYS A 46 -1.90 -13.88 14.22
N LYS A 47 -2.00 -13.07 15.26
CA LYS A 47 -3.16 -12.27 15.64
C LYS A 47 -3.65 -11.47 14.42
N LEU A 48 -4.80 -11.86 13.89
CA LEU A 48 -5.77 -10.93 13.33
C LEU A 48 -6.13 -9.93 14.43
N VAL A 49 -5.67 -8.69 14.30
CA VAL A 49 -6.25 -7.59 15.05
C VAL A 49 -7.45 -7.12 14.27
N GLU A 50 -8.58 -7.77 14.56
CA GLU A 50 -9.91 -7.23 14.36
C GLU A 50 -10.08 -6.06 15.34
N ASN A 51 -10.16 -4.84 14.83
CA ASN A 51 -10.65 -3.70 15.59
C ASN A 51 -12.00 -3.31 14.98
N ASN A 52 -13.06 -3.89 15.53
CA ASN A 52 -14.43 -3.44 15.33
C ASN A 52 -14.65 -2.13 16.08
N GLY A 53 -15.33 -1.19 15.41
CA GLY A 53 -16.29 -0.33 16.07
C GLY A 53 -15.92 1.14 16.22
N LYS A 54 -15.90 1.88 15.10
CA LYS A 54 -16.57 3.20 15.00
C LYS A 54 -17.15 3.36 13.60
N GLU A 55 -18.34 2.78 13.37
CA GLU A 55 -19.25 3.31 12.34
C GLU A 55 -19.77 4.66 12.81
N GLU A 56 -19.00 5.72 12.57
CA GLU A 56 -19.58 7.01 12.22
C GLU A 56 -19.23 7.23 10.75
N LYS A 57 -20.25 7.28 9.89
CA LYS A 57 -20.12 7.54 8.46
C LYS A 57 -19.60 8.95 8.22
N ASN A 58 -18.33 9.21 8.52
CA ASN A 58 -17.60 10.26 7.82
C ASN A 58 -17.38 9.73 6.40
N LYS A 59 -18.05 10.36 5.43
CA LYS A 59 -17.74 10.10 4.03
C LYS A 59 -16.23 10.33 3.82
N PRO A 60 -15.53 9.49 3.05
CA PRO A 60 -14.12 9.70 2.78
C PRO A 60 -13.91 11.08 2.16
N ASP A 61 -12.91 11.82 2.66
CA ASP A 61 -12.50 13.06 2.01
C ASP A 61 -11.60 12.74 0.81
N PHE A 62 -12.23 12.54 -0.35
CA PHE A 62 -11.50 12.31 -1.60
C PHE A 62 -10.57 13.45 -1.99
N SER A 63 -10.82 14.67 -1.50
CA SER A 63 -9.97 15.81 -1.82
C SER A 63 -8.57 15.66 -1.22
N SER A 64 -8.38 14.78 -0.23
CA SER A 64 -7.06 14.48 0.36
C SER A 64 -6.12 13.72 -0.59
N VAL A 65 -6.67 13.05 -1.61
CA VAL A 65 -5.92 12.24 -2.59
C VAL A 65 -6.01 12.83 -4.00
N GLU A 66 -7.20 13.26 -4.42
CA GLU A 66 -7.47 13.71 -5.79
C GLU A 66 -6.58 14.89 -6.20
N GLY A 67 -5.78 14.69 -7.25
CA GLY A 67 -4.86 15.69 -7.80
C GLY A 67 -3.76 16.13 -6.83
N LYS A 68 -3.58 15.45 -5.68
CA LYS A 68 -2.63 15.82 -4.64
C LYS A 68 -1.38 14.95 -4.63
N LEU A 69 -0.37 15.42 -3.92
CA LEU A 69 0.81 14.65 -3.59
C LEU A 69 0.48 13.67 -2.45
N LEU A 70 0.56 12.39 -2.76
CA LEU A 70 0.26 11.31 -1.82
C LEU A 70 1.35 11.20 -0.74
N GLY A 71 2.61 11.35 -1.13
CA GLY A 71 3.74 11.33 -0.23
C GLY A 71 5.07 11.03 -0.90
N ASN A 72 6.09 10.87 -0.07
CA ASN A 72 7.43 10.43 -0.43
C ASN A 72 7.58 8.97 -0.03
N PHE A 73 7.88 8.10 -0.98
CA PHE A 73 7.94 6.66 -0.76
C PHE A 73 9.38 6.15 -0.79
N GLU A 74 9.68 5.24 0.14
CA GLU A 74 10.92 4.48 0.14
C GLU A 74 10.92 3.47 -1.00
N PRO A 75 11.94 3.48 -1.87
CA PRO A 75 12.10 2.44 -2.85
C PRO A 75 12.61 1.15 -2.21
N ASP A 76 12.31 0.03 -2.86
CA ASP A 76 12.82 -1.28 -2.50
C ASP A 76 14.29 -1.48 -2.93
N LYS A 77 14.79 -2.71 -2.73
CA LYS A 77 16.13 -3.14 -3.15
C LYS A 77 16.41 -2.98 -4.66
N ASN A 78 15.38 -2.82 -5.49
CA ASN A 78 15.49 -2.62 -6.93
C ASN A 78 15.35 -1.14 -7.32
N ASN A 79 15.38 -0.22 -6.35
CA ASN A 79 15.13 1.21 -6.54
C ASN A 79 13.72 1.53 -7.06
N MET A 80 12.74 0.64 -6.83
CA MET A 80 11.36 0.83 -7.27
C MET A 80 10.44 1.07 -6.08
N ILE A 81 9.42 1.91 -6.25
CA ILE A 81 8.41 2.11 -5.20
C ILE A 81 7.38 0.96 -5.25
N PRO A 82 7.21 0.17 -4.18
CA PRO A 82 6.21 -0.89 -4.13
C PRO A 82 4.79 -0.32 -4.21
N GLN A 83 3.96 -0.87 -5.09
CA GLN A 83 2.56 -0.45 -5.21
C GLN A 83 1.75 -0.70 -3.94
N ALA A 84 2.10 -1.71 -3.15
CA ALA A 84 1.46 -1.99 -1.86
C ALA A 84 1.59 -0.79 -0.90
N ASN A 85 2.74 -0.11 -0.88
CA ASN A 85 2.96 1.06 -0.03
C ASN A 85 2.09 2.25 -0.48
N ILE A 86 1.97 2.45 -1.80
CA ILE A 86 1.09 3.47 -2.38
C ILE A 86 -0.37 3.16 -2.03
N LYS A 87 -0.80 1.91 -2.21
CA LYS A 87 -2.17 1.46 -1.92
C LYS A 87 -2.54 1.70 -0.46
N LYS A 88 -1.65 1.31 0.46
CA LYS A 88 -1.82 1.51 1.90
C LYS A 88 -1.93 2.99 2.27
N ALA A 89 -1.09 3.86 1.70
CA ALA A 89 -1.14 5.29 1.97
C ALA A 89 -2.46 5.94 1.49
N ILE A 90 -3.03 5.48 0.37
CA ILE A 90 -4.35 5.94 -0.10
C ILE A 90 -5.44 5.49 0.88
N ALA A 91 -5.41 4.23 1.31
CA ALA A 91 -6.37 3.68 2.25
C ALA A 91 -6.36 4.43 3.58
N GLU A 92 -5.17 4.72 4.12
CA GLU A 92 -4.99 5.49 5.35
C GLU A 92 -5.49 6.94 5.22
N LYS A 93 -5.24 7.63 4.10
CA LYS A 93 -5.71 9.01 3.90
C LYS A 93 -7.23 9.12 3.78
N LEU A 94 -7.85 8.11 3.19
CA LEU A 94 -9.30 8.09 2.96
C LEU A 94 -10.06 7.42 4.11
N ASP A 95 -9.35 6.82 5.07
CA ASP A 95 -9.91 6.02 6.16
C ASP A 95 -10.83 4.89 5.62
N ILE A 96 -10.34 4.16 4.62
CA ILE A 96 -11.06 3.04 3.99
C ILE A 96 -10.20 1.78 3.98
N SER A 97 -10.83 0.63 3.71
CA SER A 97 -10.11 -0.63 3.55
C SER A 97 -9.37 -0.69 2.22
N GLU A 98 -8.17 -1.28 2.21
CA GLU A 98 -7.41 -1.56 0.97
C GLU A 98 -8.19 -2.45 -0.02
N VAL A 99 -9.15 -3.23 0.46
CA VAL A 99 -10.01 -4.09 -0.39
C VAL A 99 -10.94 -3.25 -1.27
N ASP A 100 -11.24 -2.03 -0.85
CA ASP A 100 -12.12 -1.11 -1.58
C ASP A 100 -11.39 -0.35 -2.69
N LEU A 101 -10.05 -0.45 -2.69
CA LEU A 101 -9.16 0.07 -3.73
C LEU A 101 -8.88 -1.02 -4.78
N GLN A 102 -9.35 -0.78 -5.99
CA GLN A 102 -9.21 -1.63 -7.18
C GLN A 102 -8.41 -0.90 -8.26
N ASP A 103 -7.86 -1.66 -9.21
CA ASP A 103 -7.24 -1.13 -10.44
C ASP A 103 -6.22 -0.01 -10.21
N LEU A 104 -5.33 -0.20 -9.21
CA LEU A 104 -4.23 0.73 -8.97
C LEU A 104 -3.27 0.70 -10.17
N ASN A 105 -3.28 1.78 -10.95
CA ASN A 105 -2.38 2.00 -12.07
C ASN A 105 -1.35 3.07 -11.71
N VAL A 106 -0.07 2.75 -11.85
CA VAL A 106 1.04 3.64 -11.45
C VAL A 106 1.97 3.85 -12.62
N ASN A 107 2.11 5.10 -13.04
CA ASN A 107 3.13 5.52 -13.99
C ASN A 107 4.35 6.07 -13.23
N TYR A 108 5.42 5.30 -13.23
CA TYR A 108 6.66 5.61 -12.51
C TYR A 108 7.54 6.67 -13.20
N GLU A 109 7.32 6.94 -14.49
CA GLU A 109 8.04 7.96 -15.24
C GLU A 109 7.46 9.34 -14.91
N ASP A 110 6.14 9.47 -15.04
CA ASP A 110 5.41 10.72 -14.77
C ASP A 110 5.12 10.96 -13.29
N LYS A 111 5.38 9.95 -12.44
CA LYS A 111 5.10 9.96 -11.00
C LYS A 111 3.62 10.22 -10.68
N LYS A 112 2.74 9.65 -11.50
CA LYS A 112 1.28 9.73 -11.38
C LYS A 112 0.68 8.37 -11.16
N GLY A 113 -0.45 8.32 -10.47
CA GLY A 113 -1.24 7.11 -10.34
C GLY A 113 -2.73 7.39 -10.42
N GLU A 114 -3.48 6.35 -10.77
CA GLU A 114 -4.93 6.31 -10.74
C GLU A 114 -5.35 5.09 -9.91
N VAL A 115 -6.41 5.23 -9.11
CA VAL A 115 -7.04 4.11 -8.39
C VAL A 115 -8.55 4.19 -8.51
N THR A 116 -9.21 3.04 -8.60
CA THR A 116 -10.67 2.95 -8.66
C THR A 116 -11.23 2.50 -7.31
N LEU A 117 -12.29 3.15 -6.85
CA LEU A 117 -12.93 2.88 -5.57
C LEU A 117 -14.26 2.16 -5.76
N LEU A 118 -14.28 0.86 -5.47
CA LEU A 118 -15.43 0.00 -5.76
C LEU A 118 -16.68 0.38 -4.95
N ARG A 119 -16.50 0.70 -3.66
CA ARG A 119 -17.61 1.08 -2.76
C ARG A 119 -18.17 2.48 -3.00
N PHE A 120 -17.56 3.25 -3.89
CA PHE A 120 -17.89 4.65 -4.13
C PHE A 120 -18.20 4.87 -5.61
N ASP A 121 -19.14 4.09 -6.14
CA ASP A 121 -19.63 4.17 -7.53
C ASP A 121 -18.52 4.05 -8.60
N ASN A 122 -17.51 3.21 -8.33
CA ASN A 122 -16.32 3.08 -9.16
C ASN A 122 -15.63 4.41 -9.44
N LYS A 123 -15.67 5.34 -8.48
CA LYS A 123 -14.98 6.62 -8.58
C LYS A 123 -13.50 6.38 -8.80
N LYS A 124 -12.94 7.07 -9.78
CA LYS A 124 -11.51 7.12 -10.05
C LYS A 124 -10.89 8.29 -9.29
N LEU A 125 -9.75 8.05 -8.69
CA LEU A 125 -8.94 9.09 -8.08
C LEU A 125 -7.56 9.14 -8.72
N GLU A 126 -7.16 10.33 -9.15
CA GLU A 126 -5.82 10.59 -9.65
C GLU A 126 -4.95 11.18 -8.55
N PHE A 127 -3.68 10.80 -8.50
CA PHE A 127 -2.74 11.32 -7.51
C PHE A 127 -1.31 11.36 -8.06
N THR A 128 -0.45 12.11 -7.37
CA THR A 128 0.99 12.17 -7.64
C THR A 128 1.78 11.62 -6.46
N PHE A 129 3.00 11.18 -6.69
CA PHE A 129 3.89 10.69 -5.63
C PHE A 129 5.35 11.03 -5.93
N THR A 130 6.24 10.82 -4.96
CA THR A 130 7.69 10.99 -5.17
C THR A 130 8.45 9.88 -4.47
N SER A 131 9.69 9.62 -4.88
CA SER A 131 10.61 8.77 -4.11
C SER A 131 11.60 9.61 -3.30
N TYR A 132 12.06 9.10 -2.17
CA TYR A 132 13.22 9.70 -1.47
C TYR A 132 14.47 9.78 -2.36
N LEU A 133 14.62 8.88 -3.35
CA LEU A 133 15.69 8.98 -4.36
C LEU A 133 15.55 10.21 -5.27
N ASP A 134 14.31 10.63 -5.53
CA ASP A 134 14.03 11.81 -6.36
C ASP A 134 14.36 13.10 -5.59
N LEU A 135 14.13 13.11 -4.27
CA LEU A 135 14.43 14.25 -3.39
C LEU A 135 15.94 14.48 -3.21
N GLY A 136 16.77 13.45 -3.37
CA GLY A 136 18.23 13.55 -3.32
C GLY A 136 18.86 14.18 -4.57
N LYS A 137 18.09 14.41 -5.64
CA LYS A 137 18.55 15.10 -6.86
C LYS A 137 18.21 16.58 -6.80
N ILE A 138 18.78 17.30 -5.83
CA ILE A 138 18.68 18.77 -5.83
C ILE A 138 19.49 19.27 -7.04
N LYS A 139 18.81 19.75 -8.08
CA LYS A 139 19.46 20.57 -9.11
C LYS A 139 19.82 21.90 -8.45
N ILE A 140 21.01 21.98 -7.88
CA ILE A 140 21.58 23.24 -7.42
C ILE A 140 21.81 24.08 -8.68
N GLU A 141 20.90 25.01 -8.97
CA GLU A 141 21.17 26.04 -9.97
C GLU A 141 22.40 26.82 -9.49
N LYS A 142 23.44 26.88 -10.34
CA LYS A 142 24.65 27.62 -10.01
C LYS A 142 24.24 29.05 -9.65
N PRO A 143 24.64 29.59 -8.49
CA PRO A 143 24.31 30.97 -8.15
C PRO A 143 24.86 31.87 -9.25
N ARG A 144 24.01 32.72 -9.82
CA ARG A 144 24.46 33.77 -10.74
C ARG A 144 25.48 34.62 -9.99
N LYS A 145 26.71 34.72 -10.52
CA LYS A 145 27.74 35.64 -10.01
C LYS A 145 27.18 37.05 -10.10
N TYR A 146 26.66 37.59 -9.01
CA TYR A 146 26.46 39.02 -8.87
C TYR A 146 27.84 39.62 -8.59
N PHE A 147 28.42 40.29 -9.60
CA PHE A 147 29.56 41.16 -9.41
C PHE A 147 29.10 42.38 -8.60
N ILE A 148 29.38 42.37 -7.31
CA ILE A 148 29.20 43.54 -6.45
C ILE A 148 30.39 44.47 -6.75
N TYR A 149 30.16 45.52 -7.54
CA TYR A 149 31.11 46.62 -7.69
C TYR A 149 31.07 47.48 -6.43
N PHE A 150 32.04 47.31 -5.54
CA PHE A 150 32.28 48.24 -4.44
C PHE A 150 33.02 49.47 -4.98
N SER A 151 32.29 50.57 -5.17
CA SER A 151 32.89 51.88 -5.43
C SER A 151 33.36 52.49 -4.10
N TRP A 152 34.67 52.48 -3.87
CA TRP A 152 35.28 53.05 -2.67
C TRP A 152 35.45 54.57 -2.86
N ARG A 153 34.51 55.35 -2.29
CA ARG A 153 34.60 56.82 -2.26
C ARG A 153 35.38 57.25 -1.02
N ASN A 154 36.63 57.62 -1.23
CA ASN A 154 37.57 58.09 -0.21
C ASN A 154 37.16 59.50 0.25
N GLN A 155 36.61 59.66 1.46
CA GLN A 155 36.47 60.97 2.10
C GLN A 155 37.79 61.33 2.79
N LYS A 156 38.55 62.25 2.19
CA LYS A 156 39.62 62.98 2.88
C LYS A 156 39.13 64.39 3.21
N GLY A 157 39.31 64.77 4.48
CA GLY A 157 39.61 66.17 4.84
C GLY A 157 38.61 66.84 5.75
N ILE A 158 38.73 66.59 7.06
CA ILE A 158 38.44 67.60 8.08
C ILE A 158 39.72 67.73 8.90
N SER A 159 40.40 68.87 8.77
CA SER A 159 41.23 69.46 9.82
C SER A 159 41.32 70.95 9.58
#